data_AF-A0A7W0MLW7-F1
#
_entry.id   AF-A0A7W0MLW7-F1
#
_cell.length_a   1.000
_cell.length_b   1.000
_cell.length_c   1.000
_cell.angle_alpha   90.00
_cell.angle_beta   90.00
_cell.angle_gamma   90.00
#
_symmetry.space_group_name_H-M   'P 1'
#
loop_
_entity.id
_entity.type
_entity.pdbx_description
1 polymer ?
#
loop_
_entity_poly.entity_id
_entity_poly.type
_entity_poly.pdbx_seq_one_letter_code
_entity_poly.pdbx_strand_id
1 'polypeptide(L)' 'DEGLSFAEILTDYYPELQEDDIHTCLRYAIALIEAEDIHLAAITT' A
#
# COMPACT_ATOMS: atom_id res chain seq x y z
N ASP A 1 15.40 -17.03 7.13
CA ASP A 1 14.17 -17.08 6.33
C ASP A 1 13.77 -15.67 5.98
N GLU A 2 14.25 -15.15 4.88
CA GLU A 2 13.75 -13.87 4.39
C GLU A 2 13.26 -14.17 2.99
N GLY A 3 11.94 -14.00 2.80
CA GLY A 3 11.25 -14.36 1.58
C GLY A 3 11.73 -13.52 0.39
N LEU A 4 10.93 -13.49 -0.67
CA LEU A 4 11.26 -12.72 -1.87
C LEU A 4 11.40 -11.24 -1.54
N SER A 5 12.47 -10.63 -2.04
CA SER A 5 12.63 -9.18 -2.04
C SER A 5 11.57 -8.53 -2.92
N PHE A 6 11.31 -7.24 -2.66
CA PHE A 6 10.35 -6.49 -3.47
C PHE A 6 10.74 -6.44 -4.96
N ALA A 7 12.03 -6.38 -5.26
CA ALA A 7 12.54 -6.39 -6.63
C ALA A 7 12.28 -7.74 -7.34
N GLU A 8 12.45 -8.86 -6.62
CA GLU A 8 12.12 -10.20 -7.13
C GLU A 8 10.61 -10.36 -7.35
N ILE A 9 9.78 -9.84 -6.45
CA ILE A 9 8.31 -9.87 -6.61
C ILE A 9 7.88 -9.09 -7.86
N LEU A 10 8.41 -7.88 -8.05
CA LEU A 10 8.09 -7.08 -9.24
C LEU A 10 8.56 -7.77 -10.52
N THR A 11 9.79 -8.27 -10.55
CA THR A 11 10.36 -8.82 -11.79
C THR A 11 9.78 -10.19 -12.14
N ASP A 12 9.64 -11.08 -11.16
CA ASP A 12 9.35 -12.49 -11.42
C ASP A 12 7.85 -12.79 -11.41
N TYR A 13 7.04 -11.96 -10.74
CA TYR A 13 5.60 -12.20 -10.56
C TYR A 13 4.71 -11.12 -11.17
N TYR A 14 5.16 -9.87 -11.20
CA TYR A 14 4.37 -8.73 -11.70
C TYR A 14 5.17 -7.84 -12.66
N PRO A 15 5.75 -8.40 -13.75
CA PRO A 15 6.71 -7.68 -14.60
C PRO A 15 6.13 -6.46 -15.33
N GLU A 16 4.80 -6.40 -15.43
CA GLU A 16 4.08 -5.28 -16.04
C GLU A 16 3.81 -4.15 -15.04
N LEU A 17 4.01 -4.39 -13.75
CA LEU A 17 3.77 -3.42 -12.69
C LEU A 17 5.03 -2.59 -12.44
N GLN A 18 4.89 -1.28 -12.50
CA GLN A 18 5.97 -0.35 -12.18
C GLN A 18 5.89 0.05 -10.70
N GLU A 19 7.02 0.45 -10.14
CA GLU A 19 7.04 0.94 -8.75
C GLU A 19 6.09 2.14 -8.55
N ASP A 20 5.99 3.01 -9.56
CA ASP A 20 5.09 4.16 -9.55
C ASP A 20 3.60 3.77 -9.46
N ASP A 21 3.21 2.60 -9.98
CA ASP A 21 1.86 2.09 -9.86
C ASP A 21 1.53 1.76 -8.41
N ILE A 22 2.48 1.15 -7.68
CA ILE A 22 2.34 0.85 -6.25
C ILE A 22 2.21 2.13 -5.44
N HIS A 23 3.08 3.12 -5.69
CA HIS A 23 3.01 4.41 -5.01
C HIS A 23 1.70 5.14 -5.31
N THR A 24 1.19 5.04 -6.53
CA THR A 24 -0.09 5.63 -6.92
C THR A 24 -1.26 4.96 -6.22
N CYS A 25 -1.27 3.62 -6.16
CA CYS A 25 -2.26 2.85 -5.41
C CYS A 25 -2.27 3.23 -3.93
N LEU A 26 -1.10 3.38 -3.31
CA LEU A 26 -0.99 3.77 -1.92
C LEU A 26 -1.55 5.19 -1.68
N ARG A 27 -1.19 6.16 -2.53
CA ARG A 27 -1.73 7.52 -2.45
C ARG A 27 -3.25 7.55 -2.58
N TYR A 28 -3.80 6.77 -3.52
CA TYR A 28 -5.24 6.65 -3.67
C TYR A 28 -5.91 6.07 -2.43
N ALA A 29 -5.35 5.00 -1.84
CA ALA A 29 -5.88 4.40 -0.62
C ALA A 29 -5.85 5.39 0.56
N ILE A 30 -4.77 6.16 0.71
CA ILE A 30 -4.66 7.21 1.73
C ILE A 30 -5.72 8.28 1.50
N ALA A 31 -5.82 8.82 0.28
CA ALA A 31 -6.78 9.86 -0.05
C ALA A 31 -8.24 9.39 0.15
N LEU A 32 -8.52 8.12 -0.13
CA LEU A 32 -9.83 7.51 0.11
C LEU A 32 -10.17 7.47 1.61
N ILE A 33 -9.21 7.03 2.43
CA ILE A 33 -9.31 6.98 3.89
C ILE A 33 -9.48 8.39 4.47
N GLU A 34 -8.70 9.37 4.01
CA GLU A 34 -8.81 10.78 4.44
C GLU A 34 -10.12 11.44 4.04
N ALA A 35 -10.71 11.02 2.91
CA ALA A 35 -12.01 11.50 2.45
C ALA A 35 -13.17 10.90 3.25
N GLU A 36 -12.95 9.79 3.96
CA GLU A 36 -13.90 9.28 4.93
C GLU A 36 -13.73 10.06 6.25
N ASP A 37 -14.84 10.44 6.89
CA ASP A 37 -14.78 11.11 8.20
C ASP A 37 -14.42 10.08 9.28
N ILE A 38 -13.12 9.81 9.44
CA ILE A 38 -12.63 8.78 10.36
C ILE A 38 -12.71 9.31 11.79
N HIS A 39 -13.80 8.97 12.48
CA HIS A 39 -13.90 9.12 13.93
C HIS A 39 -13.08 8.04 14.63
N LEU A 40 -11.79 8.30 14.87
CA LEU A 40 -10.96 7.46 15.74
C LEU A 40 -11.49 7.54 17.18
N ALA A 41 -12.32 6.59 17.59
CA ALA A 41 -12.70 6.43 18.99
C ALA A 41 -11.47 5.92 19.76
N ALA A 42 -10.76 6.82 20.44
CA ALA A 42 -9.70 6.45 21.36
C ALA A 42 -10.29 5.54 22.45
N ILE A 43 -9.80 4.30 22.55
CA ILE A 43 -10.16 3.39 23.62
C ILE A 43 -9.40 3.86 24.87
N THR A 44 -10.06 4.60 25.75
CA THR A 44 -9.51 4.95 27.05
C THR A 44 -9.54 3.70 27.93
N THR A 45 -8.36 3.19 28.30
CA THR A 45 -8.18 2.13 29.32
C THR A 45 -8.25 2.75 30.72
#